data_AF-A0A5E4I1N1-F1
#
_entry.id   AF-A0A5E4I1N1-F1
#
_cell.length_a   1.000
_cell.length_b   1.000
_cell.length_c   1.000
_cell.angle_alpha   90.00
_cell.angle_beta   90.00
_cell.angle_gamma   90.00
#
_symmetry.space_group_name_H-M   'P 1'
#
loop_
_entity.id
_entity.type
_entity.pdbx_description
1 polymer ?
#
loop_
_entity_poly.entity_id
_entity_poly.type
_entity_poly.pdbx_seq_one_letter_code
_entity_poly.pdbx_strand_id
1 'polypeptide(L)'
;MKNIIFSLAIAFVLLFGCTGNNAGSYRYKGTDVPVNYIPAACGGKTDCALFACMSNGCWCKPTAGNGIVFEGGNMRLVGTSEVAAYTQAYLDGKGVKYTKVRAVALNNMFYNVFFQLEGDGEQMLTVGIDGTIMETVCGV
;
A
#
# COMPACT_ATOMS: atom_id res chain seq x y z
N MET A 1 -15.14 8.22 -70.53
CA MET A 1 -15.24 8.58 -69.11
C MET A 1 -16.51 7.98 -68.53
N LYS A 2 -16.40 6.92 -67.72
CA LYS A 2 -17.44 6.50 -66.76
C LYS A 2 -16.80 5.62 -65.69
N ASN A 3 -17.15 5.92 -64.46
CA ASN A 3 -16.39 5.68 -63.23
C ASN A 3 -16.39 4.23 -62.77
N ILE A 4 -15.22 3.82 -62.25
CA ILE A 4 -14.98 2.67 -61.38
C ILE A 4 -15.61 2.97 -60.02
N ILE A 5 -16.42 2.07 -59.44
CA ILE A 5 -16.43 1.80 -57.98
C ILE A 5 -16.78 0.31 -57.75
N PHE A 6 -15.76 -0.46 -57.39
CA PHE A 6 -15.84 -1.72 -56.65
C PHE A 6 -16.18 -1.40 -55.20
N SER A 7 -17.16 -2.06 -54.57
CA SER A 7 -17.24 -2.21 -53.10
C SER A 7 -18.44 -3.07 -52.69
N LEU A 8 -18.19 -4.30 -52.25
CA LEU A 8 -18.90 -4.85 -51.10
C LEU A 8 -18.00 -5.90 -50.44
N ALA A 9 -17.17 -5.43 -49.51
CA ALA A 9 -16.38 -6.29 -48.65
C ALA A 9 -17.29 -6.86 -47.55
N ILE A 10 -17.52 -8.16 -47.60
CA ILE A 10 -17.95 -8.95 -46.44
C ILE A 10 -16.68 -9.45 -45.76
N ALA A 11 -16.43 -9.00 -44.54
CA ALA A 11 -15.54 -9.70 -43.61
C ALA A 11 -16.16 -9.62 -42.21
N PHE A 12 -16.94 -10.67 -41.92
CA PHE A 12 -17.48 -10.99 -40.62
C PHE A 12 -16.35 -11.60 -39.79
N VAL A 13 -15.75 -10.86 -38.86
CA VAL A 13 -14.78 -11.42 -37.90
C VAL A 13 -14.96 -10.75 -36.53
N LEU A 14 -15.55 -11.53 -35.63
CA LEU A 14 -15.38 -11.56 -34.17
C LEU A 14 -16.04 -10.46 -33.32
N LEU A 15 -17.25 -10.82 -32.87
CA LEU A 15 -17.54 -10.85 -31.43
C LEU A 15 -16.32 -11.40 -30.66
N PHE A 16 -15.84 -10.65 -29.67
CA PHE A 16 -15.27 -11.07 -28.38
C PHE A 16 -14.19 -10.08 -27.91
N GLY A 17 -14.45 -9.45 -26.77
CA GLY A 17 -13.37 -9.06 -25.86
C GLY A 17 -12.84 -7.63 -25.97
N CYS A 18 -13.64 -6.67 -25.51
CA CYS A 18 -13.09 -5.61 -24.66
C CYS A 18 -13.93 -5.51 -23.39
N THR A 19 -14.10 -6.62 -22.66
CA THR A 19 -14.04 -6.52 -21.20
C THR A 19 -12.61 -6.12 -20.90
N GLY A 20 -12.34 -4.81 -20.96
CA GLY A 20 -11.13 -4.26 -20.38
C GLY A 20 -11.21 -4.61 -18.91
N ASN A 21 -10.56 -5.72 -18.53
CA ASN A 21 -10.07 -5.89 -17.18
C ASN A 21 -9.47 -4.54 -16.83
N ASN A 22 -10.02 -3.87 -15.82
CA ASN A 22 -9.33 -2.77 -15.17
C ASN A 22 -8.10 -3.38 -14.47
N ALA A 23 -7.12 -3.84 -15.25
CA ALA A 23 -5.75 -4.08 -14.83
C ALA A 23 -5.05 -2.71 -14.76
N GLY A 24 -5.71 -1.73 -14.13
CA GLY A 24 -5.10 -0.46 -13.80
C GLY A 24 -4.17 -0.66 -12.60
N SER A 25 -3.13 0.17 -12.53
CA SER A 25 -2.38 0.39 -11.30
C SER A 25 -2.74 1.76 -10.73
N TYR A 26 -2.81 1.87 -9.40
CA TYR A 26 -2.66 3.16 -8.73
C TYR A 26 -1.18 3.39 -8.48
N ARG A 27 -0.73 4.64 -8.69
CA ARG A 27 0.60 5.06 -8.25
C ARG A 27 0.49 5.62 -6.83
N TYR A 28 0.85 4.84 -5.84
CA TYR A 28 0.90 5.23 -4.44
C TYR A 28 2.34 5.55 -4.06
N LYS A 29 2.67 6.83 -3.81
CA LYS A 29 4.03 7.30 -3.47
C LYS A 29 5.15 6.74 -4.36
N GLY A 30 4.89 6.67 -5.66
CA GLY A 30 5.85 6.17 -6.65
C GLY A 30 5.85 4.64 -6.84
N THR A 31 5.06 3.92 -6.05
CA THR A 31 4.88 2.47 -6.13
C THR A 31 3.60 2.11 -6.88
N ASP A 32 3.72 1.25 -7.88
CA ASP A 32 2.57 0.72 -8.61
C ASP A 32 1.87 -0.38 -7.81
N VAL A 33 0.60 -0.15 -7.51
CA VAL A 33 -0.27 -1.08 -6.78
C VAL A 33 -1.46 -1.46 -7.63
N PRO A 34 -1.93 -2.72 -7.61
CA PRO A 34 -3.16 -3.10 -8.29
C PRO A 34 -4.36 -2.25 -7.84
N VAL A 35 -5.23 -1.85 -8.76
CA VAL A 35 -6.41 -1.01 -8.43
C VAL A 35 -7.34 -1.63 -7.39
N ASN A 36 -7.36 -2.96 -7.27
CA ASN A 36 -8.16 -3.66 -6.27
C ASN A 36 -7.53 -3.66 -4.85
N TYR A 37 -6.33 -3.12 -4.68
CA TYR A 37 -5.71 -3.01 -3.35
C TYR A 37 -6.27 -1.83 -2.56
N ILE A 38 -6.64 -0.75 -3.24
CA ILE A 38 -7.19 0.46 -2.64
C ILE A 38 -8.65 0.58 -3.06
N PRO A 39 -9.62 0.47 -2.12
CA PRO A 39 -11.02 0.75 -2.43
C PRO A 39 -11.17 2.14 -3.04
N ALA A 40 -12.04 2.30 -4.05
CA ALA A 40 -12.20 3.56 -4.76
C ALA A 40 -12.48 4.76 -3.82
N ALA A 41 -13.23 4.55 -2.73
CA ALA A 41 -13.51 5.56 -1.71
C ALA A 41 -12.26 6.04 -0.94
N CYS A 42 -11.19 5.24 -0.95
CA CYS A 42 -9.91 5.54 -0.31
C CYS A 42 -8.85 6.06 -1.29
N GLY A 43 -9.12 6.05 -2.60
CA GLY A 43 -8.19 6.52 -3.63
C GLY A 43 -7.79 8.00 -3.45
N GLY A 44 -6.54 8.31 -3.75
CA GLY A 44 -6.00 9.68 -3.72
C GLY A 44 -5.74 10.26 -2.32
N LYS A 45 -5.90 9.45 -1.26
CA LYS A 45 -5.58 9.86 0.13
C LYS A 45 -4.08 9.74 0.42
N THR A 46 -3.59 10.60 1.33
CA THR A 46 -2.24 10.51 1.92
C THR A 46 -2.14 9.33 2.89
N ASP A 47 -0.95 8.95 3.36
CA ASP A 47 -0.72 7.70 4.12
C ASP A 47 -1.66 7.54 5.30
N CYS A 48 -1.74 8.54 6.17
CA CYS A 48 -2.59 8.49 7.35
C CYS A 48 -4.09 8.49 7.03
N ALA A 49 -4.49 9.25 6.01
CA ALA A 49 -5.89 9.27 5.56
C ALA A 49 -6.28 7.99 4.82
N LEU A 50 -5.34 7.39 4.09
CA LEU A 50 -5.49 6.12 3.41
C LEU A 50 -5.58 4.99 4.43
N PHE A 51 -4.67 4.97 5.41
CA PHE A 51 -4.71 4.04 6.53
C PHE A 51 -6.04 4.12 7.27
N ALA A 52 -6.49 5.31 7.66
CA ALA A 52 -7.77 5.48 8.35
C ALA A 52 -8.98 5.06 7.50
N CYS A 53 -8.90 5.22 6.18
CA CYS A 53 -9.96 4.78 5.27
C CYS A 53 -9.98 3.25 5.09
N MET A 54 -8.81 2.61 5.07
CA MET A 54 -8.67 1.16 4.85
C MET A 54 -8.74 0.33 6.13
N SER A 55 -8.47 0.94 7.28
CA SER A 55 -8.45 0.30 8.60
C SER A 55 -9.53 0.93 9.47
N ASN A 56 -10.70 0.31 9.51
CA ASN A 56 -11.85 0.82 10.23
C ASN A 56 -11.54 1.02 11.72
N GLY A 57 -11.86 2.20 12.26
CA GLY A 57 -11.59 2.55 13.65
C GLY A 57 -10.12 2.81 13.98
N CYS A 58 -9.23 2.91 12.98
CA CYS A 58 -7.82 3.21 13.17
C CYS A 58 -7.43 4.56 12.55
N TRP A 59 -6.44 5.23 13.13
CA TRP A 59 -5.88 6.48 12.60
C TRP A 59 -4.42 6.65 13.00
N CYS A 60 -3.69 7.52 12.31
CA CYS A 60 -2.34 7.91 12.76
C CYS A 60 -2.42 8.67 14.08
N LYS A 61 -1.51 8.35 15.01
CA LYS A 61 -1.40 9.06 16.28
C LYS A 61 -1.05 10.53 16.00
N PRO A 62 -1.70 11.50 16.67
CA PRO A 62 -1.38 12.92 16.49
C PRO A 62 -0.08 13.27 17.25
N THR A 63 1.05 12.73 16.81
CA THR A 63 2.40 13.16 17.19
C THR A 63 2.92 14.21 16.20
N ALA A 64 4.04 14.88 16.51
CA ALA A 64 4.64 15.85 15.62
C ALA A 64 4.93 15.21 14.25
N GLY A 65 4.27 15.67 13.18
CA GLY A 65 4.40 15.09 11.83
C GLY A 65 3.25 14.18 11.38
N ASN A 66 2.05 14.33 11.95
CA ASN A 66 0.85 13.56 11.58
C ASN A 66 0.97 12.04 11.83
N GLY A 67 1.87 11.61 12.72
CA GLY A 67 2.11 10.20 13.03
C GLY A 67 3.02 9.47 12.04
N ILE A 68 3.56 10.13 11.02
CA ILE A 68 4.59 9.53 10.15
C ILE A 68 5.95 9.71 10.81
N VAL A 69 6.63 8.60 11.14
CA VAL A 69 7.96 8.60 11.78
C VAL A 69 9.10 8.28 10.82
N PHE A 70 8.76 7.80 9.63
CA PHE A 70 9.67 7.64 8.52
C PHE A 70 8.91 7.74 7.20
N GLU A 71 9.35 8.66 6.33
CA GLU A 71 8.82 8.76 4.98
C GLU A 71 9.42 7.66 4.11
N GLY A 72 8.56 6.76 3.63
CA GLY A 72 8.93 5.78 2.61
C GLY A 72 9.01 6.40 1.22
N GLY A 73 9.12 5.54 0.22
CA GLY A 73 9.04 5.96 -1.18
C GLY A 73 9.76 5.03 -2.14
N ASN A 74 9.14 4.81 -3.30
CA ASN A 74 9.69 4.05 -4.44
C ASN A 74 10.14 2.61 -4.09
N MET A 75 9.51 1.97 -3.13
CA MET A 75 9.71 0.55 -2.83
C MET A 75 8.38 -0.18 -2.75
N ARG A 76 8.42 -1.51 -2.87
CA ARG A 76 7.25 -2.36 -2.72
C ARG A 76 7.60 -3.53 -1.83
N LEU A 77 7.31 -3.38 -0.53
CA LEU A 77 7.43 -4.45 0.45
C LEU A 77 6.32 -5.47 0.21
N VAL A 78 6.70 -6.74 0.07
CA VAL A 78 5.78 -7.85 -0.18
C VAL A 78 5.91 -8.91 0.91
N GLY A 79 4.91 -8.98 1.76
CA GLY A 79 4.79 -10.01 2.78
C GLY A 79 5.43 -9.63 4.12
N THR A 80 5.05 -10.37 5.16
CA THR A 80 5.37 -10.05 6.55
C THR A 80 6.86 -10.17 6.87
N SER A 81 7.57 -11.13 6.27
CA SER A 81 9.00 -11.32 6.52
C SER A 81 9.84 -10.13 6.03
N GLU A 82 9.54 -9.61 4.84
CA GLU A 82 10.24 -8.46 4.27
C GLU A 82 9.96 -7.20 5.08
N VAL A 83 8.69 -6.98 5.45
CA VAL A 83 8.29 -5.85 6.28
C VAL A 83 8.96 -5.91 7.66
N ALA A 84 9.02 -7.08 8.30
CA ALA A 84 9.69 -7.23 9.59
C ALA A 84 11.20 -6.88 9.50
N ALA A 85 11.89 -7.39 8.47
CA ALA A 85 13.29 -7.08 8.23
C ALA A 85 13.52 -5.59 7.92
N TYR A 86 12.62 -4.98 7.15
CA TYR A 86 12.64 -3.54 6.87
C TYR A 86 12.52 -2.71 8.16
N THR A 87 11.59 -3.07 9.04
CA THR A 87 11.44 -2.41 10.33
C THR A 87 12.63 -2.64 11.25
N GLN A 88 13.23 -3.83 11.25
CA GLN A 88 14.48 -4.08 11.99
C GLN A 88 15.59 -3.13 11.55
N ALA A 89 15.82 -3.02 10.24
CA ALA A 89 16.83 -2.10 9.70
C ALA A 89 16.55 -0.63 10.09
N TYR A 90 15.29 -0.21 10.11
CA TYR A 90 14.89 1.10 10.61
C TYR A 90 15.22 1.28 12.10
N LEU A 91 14.85 0.31 12.95
CA LEU A 91 15.08 0.36 14.40
C LEU A 91 16.59 0.36 14.72
N ASP A 92 17.36 -0.49 14.04
CA ASP A 92 18.82 -0.55 14.15
C ASP A 92 19.45 0.79 13.76
N GLY A 93 18.99 1.40 12.66
CA GLY A 93 19.42 2.73 12.21
C GLY A 93 19.08 3.86 13.19
N LYS A 94 18.08 3.66 14.06
CA LYS A 94 17.73 4.57 15.16
C LYS A 94 18.45 4.25 16.46
N GLY A 95 19.21 3.15 16.54
CA GLY A 95 19.86 2.69 17.76
C GLY A 95 18.86 2.15 18.80
N VAL A 96 17.64 1.79 18.38
CA VAL A 96 16.62 1.23 19.29
C VAL A 96 17.02 -0.19 19.67
N LYS A 97 16.98 -0.49 20.97
CA LYS A 97 17.26 -1.83 21.50
C LYS A 97 15.98 -2.65 21.60
N TYR A 98 15.95 -3.79 20.90
CA TYR A 98 14.79 -4.67 20.87
C TYR A 98 15.21 -6.15 20.82
N THR A 99 14.32 -7.03 21.27
CA THR A 99 14.59 -8.48 21.37
C THR A 99 13.81 -9.32 20.36
N LYS A 100 12.71 -8.79 19.82
CA LYS A 100 11.84 -9.48 18.87
C LYS A 100 11.15 -8.49 17.97
N VAL A 101 10.98 -8.85 16.69
CA VAL A 101 10.15 -8.12 15.72
C VAL A 101 9.26 -9.13 14.99
N ARG A 102 7.98 -8.80 14.84
CA ARG A 102 6.99 -9.59 14.08
C ARG A 102 6.07 -8.68 13.29
N ALA A 103 5.76 -9.04 12.06
CA ALA A 103 4.81 -8.31 11.22
C ALA A 103 3.53 -9.13 10.99
N VAL A 104 2.40 -8.42 10.89
CA VAL A 104 1.08 -8.96 10.58
C VAL A 104 0.46 -8.09 9.48
N ALA A 105 -0.02 -8.71 8.41
CA ALA A 105 -0.75 -7.99 7.37
C ALA A 105 -2.11 -7.53 7.91
N LEU A 106 -2.42 -6.24 7.78
CA LEU A 106 -3.76 -5.71 8.07
C LEU A 106 -4.65 -5.77 6.85
N ASN A 107 -4.08 -5.41 5.70
CA ASN A 107 -4.71 -5.43 4.39
C ASN A 107 -3.61 -5.46 3.32
N ASN A 108 -3.98 -5.26 2.06
CA ASN A 108 -3.04 -5.31 0.93
C ASN A 108 -2.04 -4.14 0.88
N MET A 109 -2.21 -3.12 1.73
CA MET A 109 -1.41 -1.89 1.73
C MET A 109 -0.62 -1.67 3.03
N PHE A 110 -1.08 -2.23 4.15
CA PHE A 110 -0.54 -1.94 5.47
C PHE A 110 -0.29 -3.18 6.32
N TYR A 111 0.75 -3.10 7.15
CA TYR A 111 1.16 -4.13 8.08
C TYR A 111 1.34 -3.52 9.48
N ASN A 112 0.90 -4.23 10.51
CA ASN A 112 1.33 -3.92 11.88
C ASN A 112 2.61 -4.68 12.20
N VAL A 113 3.61 -3.95 12.68
CA VAL A 113 4.88 -4.50 13.11
C VAL A 113 5.01 -4.28 14.61
N PHE A 114 5.07 -5.39 15.34
CA PHE A 114 5.21 -5.40 16.79
C PHE A 114 6.65 -5.72 17.15
N PHE A 115 7.20 -5.00 18.12
CA PHE A 115 8.56 -5.21 18.60
C PHE A 115 8.66 -5.04 20.11
N GLN A 116 9.50 -5.86 20.72
CA GLN A 116 9.72 -5.84 22.17
C GLN A 116 10.97 -5.02 22.48
N LEU A 117 10.80 -3.87 23.10
CA LEU A 117 11.91 -3.05 23.60
C LEU A 117 12.65 -3.75 24.74
N GLU A 118 13.96 -3.54 24.84
CA GLU A 118 14.73 -4.00 26.01
C GLU A 118 14.35 -3.17 27.26
N GLY A 119 13.71 -3.82 28.24
CA GLY A 119 13.31 -3.17 29.50
C GLY A 119 11.93 -2.54 29.51
N ASP A 120 11.26 -2.44 28.36
CA ASP A 120 9.90 -1.91 28.20
C ASP A 120 8.95 -2.96 27.59
N GLY A 121 7.68 -2.60 27.42
CA GLY A 121 6.64 -3.46 26.83
C GLY A 121 6.71 -3.59 25.30
N GLU A 122 5.84 -4.44 24.74
CA GLU A 122 5.65 -4.55 23.29
C GLU A 122 5.15 -3.21 22.73
N GLN A 123 5.81 -2.73 21.67
CA GLN A 123 5.44 -1.55 20.90
C GLN A 123 4.92 -1.97 19.53
N MET A 124 4.23 -1.06 18.84
CA MET A 124 3.69 -1.32 17.51
C MET A 124 3.84 -0.10 16.62
N LEU A 125 4.25 -0.36 15.37
CA LEU A 125 4.25 0.59 14.27
C LEU A 125 3.43 0.01 13.12
N THR A 126 2.81 0.88 12.33
CA THR A 126 2.21 0.51 11.05
C THR A 126 3.18 0.82 9.92
N VAL A 127 3.36 -0.12 9.00
CA VAL A 127 4.22 0.01 7.82
C VAL A 127 3.38 -0.10 6.56
N GLY A 128 3.45 0.91 5.70
CA GLY A 128 2.92 0.88 4.35
C GLY A 128 3.80 0.05 3.43
N ILE A 129 3.21 -0.55 2.39
CA ILE A 129 3.97 -1.29 1.35
C ILE A 129 5.03 -0.44 0.63
N ASP A 130 4.93 0.89 0.71
CA ASP A 130 5.89 1.85 0.18
C ASP A 130 7.06 2.14 1.13
N GLY A 131 7.09 1.47 2.28
CA GLY A 131 8.09 1.67 3.34
C GLY A 131 7.76 2.81 4.31
N THR A 132 6.63 3.50 4.17
CA THR A 132 6.25 4.55 5.12
C THR A 132 5.97 3.92 6.48
N ILE A 133 6.61 4.43 7.54
CA ILE A 133 6.44 3.94 8.93
C ILE A 133 5.66 4.98 9.73
N MET A 134 4.61 4.51 10.40
CA MET A 134 3.64 5.34 11.09
C MET A 134 3.40 4.85 12.52
N GLU A 135 3.23 5.80 13.44
CA GLU A 135 2.57 5.58 14.71
C GLU A 135 1.06 5.65 14.51
N THR A 136 0.36 4.60 14.92
CA THR A 136 -1.09 4.47 14.72
C THR A 136 -1.77 4.03 15.99
N VAL A 137 -3.04 4.42 16.12
CA VAL A 137 -3.92 4.00 17.20
C VAL A 137 -5.22 3.48 16.60
N CYS A 138 -5.81 2.47 17.23
CA CYS A 138 -7.13 1.97 16.88
C CYS A 138 -8.03 2.12 18.11
N GLY A 139 -9.16 2.79 17.94
CA GLY A 139 -10.18 2.95 18.97
C GLY A 139 -11.14 1.77 18.96
N VAL A 140 -11.29 1.14 20.14
CA VAL A 140 -12.41 0.25 20.48
C VAL A 140 -13.73 1.01 20.51
#